data_AF-A0AAV4D024-F1
#
_entry.id   AF-A0AAV4D024-F1
#
_cell.length_a   1.000
_cell.length_b   1.000
_cell.length_c   1.000
_cell.angle_alpha   90.00
_cell.angle_beta   90.00
_cell.angle_gamma   90.00
#
_symmetry.space_group_name_H-M   'P 1'
#
loop_
_entity.id
_entity.type
_entity.pdbx_description
1 polymer ?
#
loop_
_entity_poly.entity_id
_entity_poly.type
_entity_poly.pdbx_seq_one_letter_code
_entity_poly.pdbx_strand_id
1 'polypeptide(L)'
;MASLAVLSLMKGSKILIQGAKNLSTKYAQVAIAGLPSVVRIVEVGPRDGLQNEPDMVPTDVKVEFINKLADAGLKNIEVTSFVSPKWVPQMSDHNEVMSKLIKRPGTRYSVLTPNLKGFQSAAAAGVEEVAIFGAASETFSKKNINCSIDESLERFREVTEAAKEKNILVRG
;
A
#
# COMPACT_ATOMS: atom_id res chain seq x y z
N MET A 1 -17.86 -12.45 -15.48
CA MET A 1 -18.31 -13.28 -14.34
C MET A 1 -17.37 -13.19 -13.12
N ALA A 2 -16.73 -12.04 -12.88
CA ALA A 2 -15.86 -11.79 -11.72
C ALA A 2 -16.21 -10.47 -10.98
N SER A 3 -17.42 -9.94 -11.21
CA SER A 3 -17.85 -8.62 -10.69
C SER A 3 -18.67 -8.73 -9.38
N LEU A 4 -19.01 -9.94 -8.92
CA LEU A 4 -19.82 -10.13 -7.70
C LEU A 4 -19.01 -10.40 -6.41
N ALA A 5 -17.73 -10.79 -6.50
CA ALA A 5 -16.97 -11.22 -5.33
C ALA A 5 -16.57 -10.07 -4.40
N VAL A 6 -16.23 -8.89 -4.96
CA VAL A 6 -15.83 -7.72 -4.17
C VAL A 6 -17.03 -7.05 -3.50
N LEU A 7 -18.19 -7.00 -4.17
CA LEU A 7 -19.42 -6.43 -3.59
C LEU A 7 -20.08 -7.35 -2.56
N SER A 8 -19.89 -8.68 -2.64
CA SER A 8 -20.49 -9.63 -1.71
C SER A 8 -19.89 -9.57 -0.30
N LEU A 9 -18.68 -9.01 -0.13
CA LEU A 9 -18.05 -8.82 1.17
C LEU A 9 -18.61 -7.60 1.94
N MET A 10 -19.39 -6.73 1.29
CA MET A 10 -19.95 -5.52 1.90
C MET A 10 -21.40 -5.68 2.39
N LYS A 11 -22.07 -6.80 2.10
CA LYS A 11 -23.42 -7.08 2.63
C LYS A 11 -23.32 -7.83 3.95
N GLY A 12 -23.61 -7.09 5.02
CA GLY A 12 -23.50 -7.52 6.41
C GLY A 12 -24.00 -8.93 6.67
N SER A 13 -23.06 -9.82 6.93
CA SER A 13 -23.32 -11.08 7.60
C SER A 13 -22.77 -10.94 9.02
N LYS A 14 -23.67 -10.91 10.01
CA LYS A 14 -23.32 -11.13 11.42
C LYS A 14 -22.72 -12.55 11.54
N ILE A 15 -21.44 -12.69 11.22
CA ILE A 15 -20.69 -13.88 11.61
C ILE A 15 -20.31 -13.68 13.07
N LEU A 16 -21.01 -14.42 13.91
CA LEU A 16 -20.82 -14.53 15.35
C LEU A 16 -19.33 -14.67 15.68
N ILE A 17 -18.74 -13.62 16.27
CA ILE A 17 -17.43 -13.65 16.93
C ILE A 17 -17.60 -14.37 18.27
N GLN A 18 -17.97 -15.65 18.23
CA GLN A 18 -18.05 -16.50 19.41
C GLN A 18 -17.14 -17.73 19.32
N GLY A 19 -16.41 -17.89 18.20
CA GLY A 19 -15.50 -19.01 17.95
C GLY A 19 -13.99 -18.74 18.11
N ALA A 20 -13.57 -17.48 18.29
CA ALA A 20 -12.14 -17.13 18.27
C ALA A 20 -11.31 -17.77 19.40
N LYS A 21 -11.94 -18.17 20.51
CA LYS A 21 -11.25 -18.85 21.63
C LYS A 21 -10.88 -20.31 21.33
N ASN A 22 -11.45 -20.94 20.29
CA ASN A 22 -11.25 -22.36 19.98
C ASN A 22 -10.36 -22.65 18.75
N LEU A 23 -9.88 -21.61 18.04
CA LEU A 23 -8.99 -21.80 16.88
C LEU A 23 -7.52 -22.07 17.27
N SER A 24 -7.09 -21.61 18.44
CA SER A 24 -5.71 -21.74 18.93
C SER A 24 -5.27 -23.20 19.12
N THR A 25 -6.19 -24.10 19.46
CA THR A 25 -5.83 -25.49 19.81
C THR A 25 -5.69 -26.42 18.61
N LYS A 26 -6.17 -26.03 17.40
CA LYS A 26 -6.16 -26.92 16.22
C LYS A 26 -4.90 -26.80 15.35
N TYR A 27 -4.17 -25.70 15.46
CA TYR A 27 -2.89 -25.50 14.81
C TYR A 27 -1.84 -25.36 15.91
N ALA A 28 -1.34 -26.48 16.42
CA ALA A 28 -0.16 -26.46 17.25
C ALA A 28 0.94 -25.71 16.49
N GLN A 29 1.59 -24.77 17.18
CA GLN A 29 2.66 -23.96 16.62
C GLN A 29 3.86 -24.88 16.37
N VAL A 30 3.90 -25.52 15.20
CA VAL A 30 5.04 -26.33 14.79
C VAL A 30 6.17 -25.35 14.51
N ALA A 31 7.13 -25.28 15.42
CA ALA A 31 8.39 -24.60 15.17
C ALA A 31 9.12 -25.38 14.08
N ILE A 32 8.93 -24.97 12.83
CA ILE A 32 9.70 -25.50 11.71
C ILE A 32 11.09 -24.91 11.85
N ALA A 33 12.07 -25.77 12.13
CA ALA A 33 13.46 -25.38 12.28
C ALA A 33 13.93 -24.57 11.05
N GLY A 34 14.53 -23.41 11.30
CA GLY A 34 15.00 -22.52 10.23
C GLY A 34 14.01 -21.45 9.76
N LEU A 35 12.75 -21.45 10.24
CA LEU A 35 11.81 -20.36 9.96
C LEU A 35 11.88 -19.22 11.00
N PRO A 36 11.61 -17.97 10.59
CA PRO A 36 11.56 -16.85 11.52
C PRO A 36 10.35 -16.99 12.46
N SER A 37 10.53 -16.57 13.71
CA SER A 37 9.45 -16.54 14.71
C SER A 37 8.41 -15.44 14.45
N VAL A 38 8.76 -14.45 13.62
CA VAL A 38 7.91 -13.30 13.29
C VAL A 38 8.02 -13.00 11.80
N VAL A 39 6.87 -12.74 11.17
CA VAL A 39 6.76 -12.27 9.78
C VAL A 39 6.10 -10.90 9.76
N ARG A 40 6.62 -10.00 8.93
CA ARG A 40 5.99 -8.71 8.66
C ARG A 40 5.20 -8.80 7.36
N ILE A 41 3.89 -8.61 7.44
CA ILE A 41 3.01 -8.52 6.28
C ILE A 41 2.92 -7.04 5.88
N VAL A 42 3.15 -6.75 4.59
CA VAL A 42 2.89 -5.45 3.98
C VAL A 42 1.68 -5.60 3.09
N GLU A 43 0.56 -5.02 3.51
CA GLU A 43 -0.69 -5.05 2.76
C GLU A 43 -0.67 -3.99 1.67
N VAL A 44 -0.75 -4.41 0.42
CA VAL A 44 -0.64 -3.54 -0.77
C VAL A 44 -1.96 -3.46 -1.55
N GLY A 45 -3.01 -4.15 -1.12
CA GLY A 45 -4.33 -4.17 -1.75
C GLY A 45 -4.89 -2.77 -2.05
N PRO A 46 -4.84 -1.80 -1.12
CA PRO A 46 -5.36 -0.45 -1.37
C PRO A 46 -4.62 0.33 -2.47
N ARG A 47 -3.34 0.00 -2.73
CA ARG A 47 -2.54 0.63 -3.79
C ARG A 47 -2.38 -0.31 -4.98
N ASP A 48 -1.53 -1.31 -4.86
CA ASP A 48 -1.16 -2.20 -5.97
C ASP A 48 -2.33 -3.06 -6.44
N GLY A 49 -3.18 -3.51 -5.51
CA GLY A 49 -4.41 -4.21 -5.85
C GLY A 49 -5.35 -3.31 -6.65
N LEU A 50 -5.85 -2.23 -6.03
CA LEU A 50 -6.80 -1.31 -6.65
C LEU A 50 -6.29 -0.61 -7.91
N GLN A 51 -4.98 -0.43 -8.06
CA GLN A 51 -4.37 0.10 -9.28
C GLN A 51 -4.59 -0.82 -10.49
N ASN A 52 -4.67 -2.13 -10.27
CA ASN A 52 -4.83 -3.14 -11.31
C ASN A 52 -6.29 -3.60 -11.50
N GLU A 53 -7.23 -3.07 -10.71
CA GLU A 53 -8.64 -3.33 -10.89
C GLU A 53 -9.20 -2.57 -12.12
N PRO A 54 -10.09 -3.19 -12.91
CA PRO A 54 -10.63 -2.57 -14.11
C PRO A 54 -11.60 -1.42 -13.79
N ASP A 55 -12.33 -1.54 -12.67
CA ASP A 55 -13.34 -0.59 -12.25
C ASP A 55 -12.76 0.46 -11.30
N MET A 56 -13.20 1.71 -11.46
CA MET A 56 -12.83 2.79 -10.54
C MET A 56 -13.54 2.59 -9.20
N VAL A 57 -12.78 2.44 -8.12
CA VAL A 57 -13.32 2.36 -6.76
C VAL A 57 -13.48 3.77 -6.17
N PRO A 58 -14.67 4.15 -5.66
CA PRO A 58 -14.89 5.46 -5.04
C PRO A 58 -13.98 5.70 -3.83
N THR A 59 -13.56 6.94 -3.61
CA THR A 59 -12.63 7.33 -2.55
C THR A 59 -13.09 6.87 -1.16
N ASP A 60 -14.36 7.05 -0.81
CA ASP A 60 -14.88 6.65 0.49
C ASP A 60 -14.80 5.13 0.71
N VAL A 61 -14.98 4.34 -0.36
CA VAL A 61 -14.81 2.88 -0.32
C VAL A 61 -13.35 2.50 -0.10
N LYS A 62 -12.39 3.21 -0.73
CA LYS A 62 -10.96 3.01 -0.49
C LYS A 62 -10.59 3.29 0.96
N VAL A 63 -11.07 4.40 1.51
CA VAL A 63 -10.82 4.80 2.89
C VAL A 63 -11.43 3.79 3.87
N GLU A 64 -12.66 3.34 3.63
CA GLU A 64 -13.29 2.29 4.44
C GLU A 64 -12.47 0.99 4.39
N PHE A 65 -12.00 0.60 3.20
CA PHE A 65 -11.18 -0.58 3.04
C PHE A 65 -9.87 -0.49 3.84
N ILE A 66 -9.14 0.62 3.75
CA ILE A 66 -7.90 0.83 4.52
C ILE A 66 -8.18 0.81 6.03
N ASN A 67 -9.26 1.43 6.48
CA ASN A 67 -9.63 1.43 7.89
C ASN A 67 -9.92 0.01 8.40
N LYS A 68 -10.66 -0.80 7.63
CA LYS A 68 -10.91 -2.22 7.98
C LYS A 68 -9.63 -3.04 8.05
N LEU A 69 -8.67 -2.81 7.15
CA LEU A 69 -7.36 -3.45 7.18
C LEU A 69 -6.57 -3.09 8.44
N ALA A 70 -6.58 -1.82 8.83
CA ALA A 70 -5.95 -1.36 10.06
C ALA A 70 -6.64 -1.91 11.31
N ASP A 71 -7.97 -1.96 11.33
CA ASP A 71 -8.77 -2.50 12.43
C ASP A 71 -8.61 -4.03 12.55
N ALA A 72 -8.25 -4.72 11.46
CA ALA A 72 -7.85 -6.13 11.47
C ALA A 72 -6.45 -6.36 12.09
N GLY A 73 -5.72 -5.30 12.43
CA GLY A 73 -4.44 -5.35 13.14
C GLY A 73 -3.20 -5.36 12.24
N LEU A 74 -3.35 -5.12 10.93
CA LEU A 74 -2.22 -4.99 10.02
C LEU A 74 -1.33 -3.81 10.40
N LYS A 75 -0.01 -4.01 10.35
CA LYS A 75 0.98 -3.03 10.84
C LYS A 75 1.61 -2.21 9.73
N ASN A 76 1.55 -2.66 8.48
CA ASN A 76 2.10 -1.98 7.33
C ASN A 76 1.08 -2.05 6.20
N ILE A 77 0.57 -0.90 5.78
CA ILE A 77 -0.45 -0.79 4.74
C ILE A 77 0.02 0.26 3.74
N GLU A 78 0.14 -0.12 2.47
CA GLU A 78 0.41 0.81 1.38
C GLU A 78 -0.91 1.34 0.84
N VAL A 79 -1.19 2.61 1.13
CA VAL A 79 -2.56 3.15 1.05
C VAL A 79 -2.91 3.81 -0.28
N THR A 80 -1.92 4.36 -0.99
CA THR A 80 -2.14 5.02 -2.28
C THR A 80 -0.81 5.28 -3.00
N SER A 81 -0.87 5.93 -4.17
CA SER A 81 0.29 6.36 -4.93
C SER A 81 0.18 7.82 -5.40
N PHE A 82 1.25 8.59 -5.18
CA PHE A 82 1.42 9.94 -5.69
C PHE A 82 2.03 9.91 -7.09
N VAL A 83 1.32 9.27 -8.02
CA VAL A 83 1.61 9.17 -9.45
C VAL A 83 0.78 10.19 -10.24
N SER A 84 1.06 10.34 -11.53
CA SER A 84 0.21 11.16 -12.38
C SER A 84 -1.17 10.51 -12.57
N PRO A 85 -2.28 11.22 -12.29
CA PRO A 85 -3.63 10.75 -12.59
C PRO A 85 -3.86 10.43 -14.07
N LYS A 86 -3.08 11.03 -14.97
CA LYS A 86 -3.14 10.75 -16.41
C LYS A 86 -2.66 9.34 -16.73
N TRP A 87 -1.62 8.87 -16.04
CA TRP A 87 -1.02 7.56 -16.28
C TRP A 87 -1.67 6.47 -15.44
N VAL A 88 -2.12 6.81 -14.23
CA VAL A 88 -2.77 5.88 -13.30
C VAL A 88 -4.03 6.52 -12.73
N PRO A 89 -5.15 6.53 -13.49
CA PRO A 89 -6.40 7.15 -13.06
C PRO A 89 -6.92 6.58 -11.73
N GLN A 90 -6.71 5.29 -11.49
CA GLN A 90 -7.14 4.57 -10.28
C GLN A 90 -6.66 5.26 -9.00
N MET A 91 -5.50 5.93 -9.04
CA MET A 91 -4.87 6.57 -7.89
C MET A 91 -5.06 8.10 -7.88
N SER A 92 -5.93 8.67 -8.73
CA SER A 92 -6.08 10.12 -8.88
C SER A 92 -6.53 10.85 -7.62
N ASP A 93 -7.20 10.14 -6.71
CA ASP A 93 -7.75 10.62 -5.45
C ASP A 93 -6.77 10.49 -4.26
N HIS A 94 -5.48 10.24 -4.51
CA HIS A 94 -4.46 10.02 -3.48
C HIS A 94 -4.47 11.07 -2.36
N ASN A 95 -4.66 12.35 -2.67
CA ASN A 95 -4.74 13.42 -1.67
C ASN A 95 -5.99 13.31 -0.79
N GLU A 96 -7.13 12.96 -1.38
CA GLU A 96 -8.40 12.83 -0.67
C GLU A 96 -8.42 11.56 0.20
N VAL A 97 -7.84 10.47 -0.29
CA VAL A 97 -7.63 9.25 0.52
C VAL A 97 -6.79 9.58 1.75
N MET A 98 -5.67 10.29 1.58
CA MET A 98 -4.77 10.65 2.69
C MET A 98 -5.42 11.61 3.69
N SER A 99 -6.25 12.55 3.24
CA SER A 99 -6.91 13.52 4.13
C SER A 99 -8.04 12.91 4.96
N LYS A 100 -8.72 11.89 4.41
CA LYS A 100 -9.82 11.16 5.08
C LYS A 100 -9.35 9.98 5.93
N LEU A 101 -8.08 9.58 5.81
CA LEU A 101 -7.53 8.42 6.51
C LEU A 101 -7.45 8.66 8.03
N ILE A 102 -7.96 7.72 8.82
CA ILE A 102 -7.87 7.77 10.28
C ILE A 102 -6.71 6.88 10.73
N LYS A 103 -5.54 7.49 10.98
CA LYS A 103 -4.32 6.76 11.36
C LYS A 103 -4.49 6.03 12.70
N ARG A 104 -4.29 4.70 12.71
CA ARG A 104 -4.31 3.88 13.92
C ARG A 104 -2.92 3.82 14.57
N PRO A 105 -2.81 3.98 15.90
CA PRO A 105 -1.54 3.81 16.59
C PRO A 105 -0.89 2.45 16.30
N GLY A 106 0.41 2.47 16.02
CA GLY A 106 1.18 1.26 15.70
C GLY A 106 0.93 0.69 14.30
N THR A 107 0.19 1.40 13.43
CA THR A 107 0.06 1.07 12.00
C THR A 107 0.82 2.09 11.17
N ARG A 108 1.68 1.61 10.28
CA ARG A 108 2.41 2.43 9.33
C ARG A 108 1.68 2.46 8.00
N TYR A 109 1.42 3.67 7.52
CA TYR A 109 0.77 3.92 6.24
C TYR A 109 1.80 4.47 5.26
N SER A 110 2.13 3.68 4.25
CA SER A 110 3.09 4.07 3.21
C SER A 110 2.39 4.42 1.90
N VAL A 111 3.07 5.19 1.05
CA VAL A 111 2.57 5.56 -0.27
C VAL A 111 3.67 5.45 -1.33
N LEU A 112 3.30 5.10 -2.55
CA LEU A 112 4.25 5.00 -3.66
C LEU A 112 4.55 6.39 -4.26
N THR A 113 5.83 6.76 -4.35
CA THR A 113 6.32 8.04 -4.90
C THR A 113 7.39 7.80 -5.96
N PRO A 114 7.06 7.78 -7.26
CA PRO A 114 8.00 7.41 -8.32
C PRO A 114 8.99 8.52 -8.70
N ASN A 115 8.83 9.74 -8.17
CA ASN A 115 9.65 10.89 -8.48
C ASN A 115 9.56 11.95 -7.37
N LEU A 116 10.43 12.96 -7.44
CA LEU A 116 10.54 14.04 -6.44
C LEU A 116 9.23 14.84 -6.29
N LYS A 117 8.50 15.11 -7.37
CA LYS A 117 7.23 15.85 -7.31
C LYS A 117 6.16 15.06 -6.53
N GLY A 118 6.04 13.76 -6.80
CA GLY A 118 5.14 12.87 -6.07
C GLY A 118 5.54 12.79 -4.60
N PHE A 119 6.84 12.68 -4.31
CA PHE A 119 7.37 12.70 -2.94
C PHE A 119 7.04 14.01 -2.20
N GLN A 120 7.24 15.17 -2.82
CA GLN A 120 6.93 16.46 -2.19
C GLN A 120 5.44 16.56 -1.82
N SER A 121 4.56 16.06 -2.69
CA SER A 121 3.12 16.02 -2.43
C SER A 121 2.77 15.04 -1.31
N ALA A 122 3.40 13.86 -1.29
CA ALA A 122 3.23 12.88 -0.21
C ALA A 122 3.72 13.40 1.14
N ALA A 123 4.85 14.11 1.17
CA ALA A 123 5.39 14.75 2.35
C ALA A 123 4.46 15.86 2.87
N ALA A 124 3.88 16.66 1.97
CA ALA A 124 2.86 17.66 2.33
C ALA A 124 1.59 17.03 2.91
N ALA A 125 1.25 15.80 2.51
CA ALA A 125 0.16 15.00 3.08
C ALA A 125 0.52 14.31 4.41
N GLY A 126 1.72 14.55 4.96
CA GLY A 126 2.13 14.04 6.27
C GLY A 126 2.37 12.52 6.29
N VAL A 127 2.89 11.96 5.21
CA VAL A 127 3.31 10.55 5.18
C VAL A 127 4.61 10.33 5.96
N GLU A 128 4.75 9.16 6.58
CA GLU A 128 5.93 8.77 7.37
C GLU A 128 6.83 7.76 6.66
N GLU A 129 6.31 7.09 5.63
CA GLU A 129 7.05 6.15 4.79
C GLU A 129 6.60 6.30 3.34
N VAL A 130 7.56 6.32 2.42
CA VAL A 130 7.31 6.25 0.98
C VAL A 130 7.94 5.00 0.38
N ALA A 131 7.38 4.54 -0.74
CA ALA A 131 7.96 3.48 -1.55
C ALA A 131 8.43 4.05 -2.89
N ILE A 132 9.61 3.63 -3.33
CA ILE A 132 10.11 3.74 -4.70
C ILE A 132 10.08 2.35 -5.33
N PHE A 133 10.09 2.26 -6.67
CA PHE A 133 10.10 0.95 -7.34
C PHE A 133 11.09 0.95 -8.51
N GLY A 134 12.07 0.06 -8.45
CA GLY A 134 13.00 -0.19 -9.55
C GLY A 134 12.61 -1.40 -10.39
N ALA A 135 13.43 -1.69 -11.40
CA ALA A 135 13.33 -2.90 -12.19
C ALA A 135 14.71 -3.50 -12.43
N ALA A 136 14.81 -4.83 -12.49
CA ALA A 136 16.03 -5.54 -12.87
C ALA A 136 16.13 -5.81 -14.38
N SER A 137 15.16 -5.33 -15.17
CA SER A 137 15.10 -5.51 -16.63
C SER A 137 14.96 -4.16 -17.31
N GLU A 138 15.90 -3.84 -18.19
CA GLU A 138 15.89 -2.62 -19.02
C GLU A 138 14.60 -2.49 -19.83
N THR A 139 14.11 -3.60 -20.39
CA THR A 139 12.86 -3.59 -21.16
C THR A 139 11.66 -3.31 -20.27
N PHE A 140 11.65 -3.84 -19.04
CA PHE A 140 10.58 -3.57 -18.08
C PHE A 140 10.63 -2.11 -17.61
N SER A 141 11.81 -1.58 -17.29
CA SER A 141 12.00 -0.18 -16.90
C SER A 141 11.50 0.77 -17.98
N LYS A 142 11.94 0.59 -19.22
CA LYS A 142 11.53 1.43 -20.35
C LYS A 142 10.02 1.36 -20.61
N LYS A 143 9.40 0.19 -20.48
CA LYS A 143 7.93 0.06 -20.69
C LYS A 143 7.10 0.68 -19.56
N ASN A 144 7.55 0.60 -18.30
CA ASN A 144 6.73 1.00 -17.15
C ASN A 144 7.01 2.43 -16.68
N ILE A 145 8.25 2.91 -16.79
CA ILE A 145 8.66 4.24 -16.30
C ILE A 145 9.39 5.09 -17.34
N ASN A 146 9.47 4.60 -18.59
CA ASN A 146 10.01 5.31 -19.75
C ASN A 146 11.43 5.86 -19.55
N CYS A 147 12.29 5.08 -18.89
CA CYS A 147 13.70 5.36 -18.69
C CYS A 147 14.51 4.06 -18.51
N SER A 148 15.84 4.14 -18.61
CA SER A 148 16.74 3.04 -18.25
C SER A 148 16.76 2.77 -16.73
N ILE A 149 17.40 1.68 -16.31
CA ILE A 149 17.60 1.39 -14.89
C ILE A 149 18.44 2.49 -14.23
N ASP A 150 19.56 2.89 -14.87
CA ASP A 150 20.45 3.94 -14.34
C ASP A 150 19.72 5.29 -14.18
N GLU A 151 18.92 5.68 -15.18
CA GLU A 151 18.11 6.89 -15.11
C GLU A 151 17.07 6.82 -13.99
N SER A 152 16.49 5.65 -13.74
CA SER A 152 15.53 5.45 -12.64
C SER A 152 16.21 5.58 -11.27
N LEU A 153 17.40 5.01 -11.12
CA LEU A 153 18.19 5.08 -9.89
C LEU A 153 18.61 6.52 -9.57
N GLU A 154 18.95 7.31 -10.59
CA GLU A 154 19.24 8.73 -10.40
C GLU A 154 18.00 9.51 -9.90
N ARG A 155 16.83 9.26 -10.48
CA ARG A 155 15.56 9.85 -9.99
C ARG A 155 15.25 9.42 -8.55
N PHE A 156 15.56 8.18 -8.18
CA PHE A 156 15.36 7.70 -6.82
C PHE A 156 16.36 8.30 -5.83
N ARG A 157 17.58 8.64 -6.27
CA ARG A 157 18.54 9.36 -5.43
C ARG A 157 17.92 10.66 -4.91
N GLU A 158 17.35 11.48 -5.79
CA GLU A 158 16.67 12.72 -5.40
C GLU A 158 15.56 12.50 -4.36
N VAL A 159 14.74 11.46 -4.54
CA VAL A 159 13.67 11.10 -3.59
C VAL A 159 14.26 10.69 -2.25
N THR A 160 15.29 9.83 -2.25
CA THR A 160 15.91 9.32 -1.02
C THR A 160 16.62 10.40 -0.22
N GLU A 161 17.27 11.36 -0.90
CA GLU A 161 17.91 12.51 -0.26
C GLU A 161 16.88 13.42 0.40
N ALA A 162 15.82 13.79 -0.34
CA ALA A 162 14.74 14.62 0.19
C ALA A 162 13.96 13.93 1.34
N ALA A 163 13.80 12.60 1.28
CA ALA A 163 13.20 11.81 2.35
C ALA A 163 14.07 11.82 3.61
N LYS A 164 15.39 11.66 3.45
CA LYS A 164 16.35 11.71 4.54
C LYS A 164 16.32 13.05 5.27
N GLU A 165 16.28 14.17 4.55
CA GLU A 165 16.17 15.52 5.13
C GLU A 165 14.90 15.72 5.97
N LYS A 166 13.82 15.03 5.60
CA LYS A 166 12.51 15.12 6.26
C LYS A 166 12.27 14.01 7.30
N ASN A 167 13.24 13.12 7.52
CA ASN A 167 13.08 11.91 8.35
C ASN A 167 11.91 11.00 7.93
N ILE A 168 11.66 10.92 6.62
CA ILE A 168 10.66 10.02 6.03
C ILE A 168 11.37 8.74 5.61
N LEU A 169 10.82 7.58 5.98
CA LEU A 169 11.38 6.28 5.62
C LEU A 169 11.18 6.00 4.12
N VAL A 170 12.13 5.30 3.50
CA VAL A 170 12.02 4.88 2.10
C VAL A 170 12.11 3.36 2.01
N ARG A 171 11.16 2.75 1.30
CA ARG A 171 11.16 1.34 0.90
C ARG A 171 11.46 1.23 -0.60
N GLY A 172 12.38 0.35 -0.99
CA GLY A 172 12.66 0.00 -2.39
C GLY A 172 12.05 -1.34 -2.79
#